data_AF-A0A923TRA0-F1
#
_entry.id   AF-A0A923TRA0-F1
#
_cell.length_a   1.000
_cell.length_b   1.000
_cell.length_c   1.000
_cell.angle_alpha   90.00
_cell.angle_beta   90.00
_cell.angle_gamma   90.00
#
_symmetry.space_group_name_H-M   'P 1'
#
loop_
_entity.id
_entity.type
_entity.pdbx_description
1 polymer ?
#
loop_
_entity_poly.entity_id
_entity_poly.type
_entity_poly.pdbx_seq_one_letter_code
_entity_poly.pdbx_strand_id
1 'polypeptide(L)'
;MSEKNAYYPLWAKYLRIIALQMKNAIKGEREIALYKNEFDVFSSRKIANYSFNLEMVRGKVSNNVKGIPVARDLYEKLVEDMNIKSLLMANDYKISMGKDYLLKIRLLNPPAKVEAETELENSNQTQPLADTEPVEQNAQIEIV
;
A
#
# COMPACT_ATOMS: atom_id res chain seq x y z
N MET A 1 -29.37 12.62 -17.61
CA MET A 1 -28.85 12.96 -16.27
C MET A 1 -27.74 11.98 -15.93
N SER A 2 -26.56 12.43 -15.53
CA SER A 2 -25.53 11.50 -15.01
C SER A 2 -25.98 11.09 -13.62
N GLU A 3 -26.44 9.85 -13.46
CA GLU A 3 -26.71 9.27 -12.14
C GLU A 3 -25.46 9.46 -11.28
N LYS A 4 -25.58 10.39 -10.32
CA LYS A 4 -24.56 10.58 -9.30
C LYS A 4 -24.70 9.42 -8.32
N ASN A 5 -23.59 8.82 -7.91
CA ASN A 5 -23.53 7.85 -6.82
C ASN A 5 -24.16 6.47 -7.14
N ALA A 6 -24.27 6.10 -8.42
CA ALA A 6 -24.81 4.81 -8.83
C ALA A 6 -24.02 3.62 -8.23
N TYR A 7 -22.70 3.77 -8.07
CA TYR A 7 -21.82 2.70 -7.58
C TYR A 7 -21.51 2.79 -6.09
N TYR A 8 -22.10 3.74 -5.35
CA TYR A 8 -21.93 3.85 -3.89
C TYR A 8 -22.24 2.55 -3.12
N PRO A 9 -23.38 1.86 -3.34
CA PRO A 9 -23.67 0.63 -2.61
C PRO A 9 -22.67 -0.50 -2.94
N LEU A 10 -22.21 -0.57 -4.19
CA LEU A 10 -21.16 -1.49 -4.61
C LEU A 10 -19.87 -1.22 -3.84
N TRP A 11 -19.40 0.03 -3.86
CA TRP A 11 -18.16 0.39 -3.17
C TRP A 11 -18.26 0.26 -1.66
N ALA A 12 -19.43 0.52 -1.06
CA ALA A 12 -19.65 0.29 0.37
C ALA A 12 -19.45 -1.19 0.76
N LYS A 13 -19.89 -2.13 -0.08
CA LYS A 13 -19.66 -3.57 0.13
C LYS A 13 -18.17 -3.92 0.10
N TYR A 14 -17.43 -3.34 -0.83
CA TYR A 14 -16.00 -3.61 -1.02
C TYR A 14 -15.08 -2.76 -0.14
N LEU A 15 -15.59 -1.72 0.52
CA LEU A 15 -14.81 -0.73 1.25
C LEU A 15 -13.89 -1.36 2.31
N ARG A 16 -14.39 -2.35 3.05
CA ARG A 16 -13.61 -3.08 4.07
C ARG A 16 -12.41 -3.82 3.46
N ILE A 17 -12.63 -4.48 2.32
CA ILE A 17 -11.58 -5.22 1.61
C ILE A 17 -10.59 -4.22 1.01
N ILE A 18 -11.06 -3.14 0.41
CA ILE A 18 -10.20 -2.08 -0.15
C ILE A 18 -9.33 -1.47 0.95
N ALA A 19 -9.89 -1.11 2.10
CA ALA A 19 -9.15 -0.59 3.23
C ALA A 19 -8.06 -1.56 3.72
N LEU A 20 -8.39 -2.85 3.82
CA LEU A 20 -7.43 -3.90 4.17
C LEU A 20 -6.30 -4.00 3.14
N GLN A 21 -6.64 -4.02 1.85
CA GLN A 21 -5.65 -4.12 0.80
C GLN A 21 -4.79 -2.86 0.67
N MET A 22 -5.32 -1.68 0.94
CA MET A 22 -4.51 -0.46 1.01
C MET A 22 -3.48 -0.52 2.13
N LYS A 23 -3.84 -1.00 3.32
CA LYS A 23 -2.88 -1.24 4.41
C LYS A 23 -1.80 -2.25 4.00
N ASN A 24 -2.19 -3.32 3.32
CA ASN A 24 -1.28 -4.36 2.86
C ASN A 24 -0.47 -3.96 1.62
N ALA A 25 -0.91 -2.93 0.88
CA ALA A 25 -0.27 -2.44 -0.34
C ALA A 25 1.08 -1.78 -0.04
N ILE A 26 1.30 -1.33 1.20
CA ILE A 26 2.59 -0.85 1.71
C ILE A 26 3.68 -1.92 1.53
N LYS A 27 3.32 -3.22 1.63
CA LYS A 27 4.23 -4.35 1.49
C LYS A 27 4.35 -4.91 0.07
N GLY A 28 3.61 -4.37 -0.90
CA GLY A 28 3.59 -4.87 -2.28
C GLY A 28 2.21 -4.74 -2.94
N GLU A 29 2.19 -4.77 -4.28
CA GLU A 29 0.95 -4.60 -5.07
C GLU A 29 -0.13 -5.62 -4.65
N ARG A 30 -1.37 -5.13 -4.53
CA ARG A 30 -2.54 -5.93 -4.19
C ARG A 30 -3.57 -5.86 -5.28
N GLU A 31 -4.29 -6.96 -5.46
CA GLU A 31 -5.32 -7.08 -6.47
C GLU A 31 -6.60 -7.60 -5.83
N ILE A 32 -7.75 -7.05 -6.26
CA ILE A 32 -9.07 -7.47 -5.83
C ILE A 32 -9.85 -7.85 -7.07
N ALA A 33 -10.25 -9.12 -7.17
CA ALA A 33 -11.15 -9.57 -8.22
C ALA A 33 -12.57 -9.11 -7.90
N LEU A 34 -13.17 -8.36 -8.83
CA LEU A 34 -14.55 -7.90 -8.74
C LEU A 34 -15.39 -8.62 -9.81
N TYR A 35 -16.70 -8.70 -9.58
CA TYR A 35 -17.58 -9.41 -10.50
C TYR A 35 -18.35 -8.45 -11.40
N LYS A 36 -18.27 -8.67 -12.71
CA LYS A 36 -18.98 -7.87 -13.73
C LYS A 36 -20.48 -7.74 -13.45
N ASN A 37 -21.13 -8.83 -13.03
CA ASN A 37 -22.55 -8.84 -12.75
C ASN A 37 -22.97 -7.80 -11.70
N GLU A 38 -22.12 -7.52 -10.70
CA GLU A 38 -22.42 -6.52 -9.68
C GLU A 38 -22.41 -5.10 -10.26
N PHE A 39 -21.56 -4.80 -11.24
CA PHE A 39 -21.56 -3.48 -11.90
C PHE A 39 -22.76 -3.31 -12.84
N ASP A 40 -23.16 -4.39 -13.52
CA ASP A 40 -24.30 -4.36 -14.45
C ASP A 40 -25.63 -4.11 -13.73
N VAL A 41 -25.75 -4.48 -12.45
CA VAL A 41 -26.94 -4.17 -11.62
C VAL A 41 -27.09 -2.66 -11.39
N PHE A 42 -25.97 -1.94 -11.21
CA PHE A 42 -25.98 -0.51 -10.87
C PHE A 42 -25.82 0.40 -12.09
N SER A 43 -25.59 -0.15 -13.28
CA SER A 43 -25.38 0.63 -14.50
C SER A 43 -26.45 0.35 -15.54
N SER A 44 -27.37 1.30 -15.75
CA SER A 44 -28.31 1.22 -16.88
C SER A 44 -27.62 1.40 -18.24
N ARG A 45 -26.41 1.97 -18.26
CA ARG A 45 -25.56 2.04 -19.46
C ARG A 45 -24.65 0.82 -19.47
N LYS A 46 -24.81 -0.06 -20.47
CA LYS A 46 -23.88 -1.16 -20.78
C LYS A 46 -22.54 -0.59 -21.29
N ILE A 47 -21.80 0.10 -20.42
CA ILE A 47 -20.45 0.58 -20.73
C ILE A 47 -19.55 -0.65 -20.67
N ALA A 48 -19.10 -1.11 -21.85
CA ALA A 48 -18.45 -2.39 -22.01
C ALA A 48 -17.12 -2.52 -21.23
N ASN A 49 -16.51 -1.41 -20.83
CA ASN A 49 -15.16 -1.38 -20.27
C ASN A 49 -15.16 -0.48 -19.03
N TYR A 50 -15.44 -1.02 -17.83
CA TYR A 50 -15.34 -0.27 -16.57
C TYR A 50 -13.88 0.04 -16.18
N SER A 51 -13.02 0.30 -17.15
CA SER A 51 -11.59 0.52 -16.93
C SER A 51 -11.31 1.95 -16.47
N PHE A 52 -10.52 2.11 -15.43
CA PHE A 52 -10.09 3.41 -14.93
C PHE A 52 -8.73 3.34 -14.26
N ASN A 53 -8.11 4.51 -14.15
CA ASN A 53 -6.96 4.74 -13.29
C ASN A 53 -7.35 5.87 -12.33
N LEU A 54 -6.96 5.74 -11.06
CA LEU A 54 -7.21 6.70 -10.00
C LEU A 54 -5.88 6.87 -9.26
N GLU A 55 -5.24 8.01 -9.48
CA GLU A 55 -3.98 8.36 -8.84
C GLU A 55 -4.26 9.39 -7.75
N MET A 56 -3.88 9.07 -6.53
CA MET A 56 -4.14 9.89 -5.35
C MET A 56 -2.82 10.28 -4.71
N VAL A 57 -2.62 11.58 -4.57
CA VAL A 57 -1.45 12.18 -3.93
C VAL A 57 -1.93 12.96 -2.72
N ARG A 58 -1.46 12.59 -1.53
CA ARG A 58 -1.86 13.20 -0.23
C ARG A 58 -3.38 13.35 -0.08
N GLY A 59 -4.13 12.31 -0.44
CA GLY A 59 -5.59 12.27 -0.34
C GLY A 59 -6.36 13.05 -1.40
N LYS A 60 -5.71 13.57 -2.44
CA LYS A 60 -6.37 14.25 -3.57
C LYS A 60 -6.13 13.50 -4.86
N VAL A 61 -7.15 13.43 -5.71
CA VAL A 61 -6.99 12.87 -7.05
C VAL A 61 -6.09 13.75 -7.90
N SER A 62 -5.04 13.17 -8.46
CA SER A 62 -4.09 13.82 -9.37
C SER A 62 -4.56 13.75 -10.83
N ASN A 63 -5.34 12.73 -11.20
CA ASN A 63 -5.78 12.49 -12.58
C ASN A 63 -7.26 12.83 -12.86
N ASN A 64 -7.64 12.86 -14.13
CA ASN A 64 -9.03 13.17 -14.52
C ASN A 64 -9.95 11.93 -14.45
N VAL A 65 -10.63 11.74 -13.31
CA VAL A 65 -11.63 10.68 -13.11
C VAL A 65 -13.08 11.16 -13.19
N LYS A 66 -13.30 12.46 -13.39
CA LYS A 66 -14.66 13.08 -13.37
C LYS A 66 -15.57 12.54 -14.47
N GLY A 67 -15.01 12.09 -15.58
CA GLY A 67 -15.75 11.49 -16.71
C GLY A 67 -16.10 10.01 -16.51
N ILE A 68 -15.60 9.37 -15.45
CA ILE A 68 -15.78 7.94 -15.18
C ILE A 68 -16.59 7.78 -13.88
N PRO A 69 -17.92 7.56 -13.96
CA PRO A 69 -18.79 7.50 -12.78
C PRO A 69 -18.33 6.48 -11.74
N VAL A 70 -17.90 5.29 -12.20
CA VAL A 70 -17.42 4.21 -11.34
C VAL A 70 -16.17 4.60 -10.53
N ALA A 71 -15.24 5.36 -11.13
CA ALA A 71 -14.02 5.81 -10.47
C ALA A 71 -14.27 7.00 -9.53
N ARG A 72 -15.14 7.93 -9.94
CA ARG A 72 -15.54 9.07 -9.11
C ARG A 72 -16.22 8.60 -7.83
N ASP A 73 -17.21 7.71 -7.97
CA ASP A 73 -17.98 7.19 -6.85
C ASP A 73 -17.08 6.38 -5.88
N LEU A 74 -16.06 5.67 -6.41
CA LEU A 74 -15.05 5.02 -5.59
C LEU A 74 -14.27 6.04 -4.76
N TYR A 75 -13.71 7.06 -5.41
CA TYR A 75 -12.94 8.10 -4.72
C TYR A 75 -13.75 8.77 -3.62
N GLU A 76 -15.00 9.13 -3.89
CA GLU A 76 -15.90 9.75 -2.92
C GLU A 76 -16.09 8.83 -1.69
N LYS A 77 -16.25 7.52 -1.89
CA LYS A 77 -16.31 6.56 -0.78
C LYS A 77 -15.00 6.41 0.00
N LEU A 78 -13.86 6.49 -0.66
CA LEU A 78 -12.56 6.40 0.02
C LEU A 78 -12.28 7.62 0.90
N VAL A 79 -12.68 8.83 0.48
CA VAL A 79 -12.47 10.05 1.26
C VAL A 79 -13.54 10.29 2.33
N GLU A 80 -14.71 9.64 2.21
CA GLU A 80 -15.77 9.63 3.22
C GLU A 80 -15.36 8.80 4.46
N ASP A 81 -14.61 7.71 4.27
CA ASP A 81 -14.11 6.88 5.36
C ASP A 81 -12.86 7.49 6.03
N MET A 82 -12.94 7.78 7.33
CA MET A 82 -11.83 8.40 8.08
C MET A 82 -10.57 7.53 8.15
N ASN A 83 -10.70 6.19 8.20
CA ASN A 83 -9.55 5.29 8.26
C ASN A 83 -8.80 5.30 6.91
N ILE A 84 -9.55 5.20 5.81
CA ILE A 84 -8.98 5.20 4.47
C ILE A 84 -8.41 6.58 4.14
N LYS A 85 -9.12 7.66 4.47
CA LYS A 85 -8.64 9.03 4.30
C LYS A 85 -7.29 9.27 4.98
N SER A 86 -7.11 8.75 6.19
CA SER A 86 -5.83 8.85 6.90
C SER A 86 -4.71 8.10 6.16
N LEU A 87 -4.99 6.92 5.61
CA LEU A 87 -4.03 6.17 4.78
C LEU A 87 -3.66 6.93 3.51
N LEU A 88 -4.66 7.50 2.82
CA LEU A 88 -4.47 8.30 1.61
C LEU A 88 -3.70 9.59 1.85
N MET A 89 -3.82 10.19 3.03
CA MET A 89 -3.04 11.36 3.43
C MET A 89 -1.59 10.98 3.78
N ALA A 90 -1.38 9.79 4.33
CA ALA A 90 -0.06 9.30 4.72
C ALA A 90 0.78 8.82 3.54
N ASN A 91 0.17 8.23 2.50
CA ASN A 91 0.88 7.68 1.35
C ASN A 91 0.15 7.97 0.04
N ASP A 92 0.92 7.99 -1.05
CA ASP A 92 0.39 8.17 -2.40
C ASP A 92 0.04 6.81 -3.02
N TYR A 93 -1.21 6.64 -3.44
CA TYR A 93 -1.73 5.39 -3.97
C TYR A 93 -2.17 5.54 -5.42
N LYS A 94 -1.95 4.49 -6.20
CA LYS A 94 -2.57 4.29 -7.50
C LYS A 94 -3.49 3.09 -7.44
N ILE A 95 -4.75 3.35 -7.79
CA ILE A 95 -5.79 2.34 -7.91
C ILE A 95 -6.20 2.27 -9.38
N SER A 96 -6.18 1.09 -9.99
CA SER A 96 -6.53 0.92 -11.39
C SER A 96 -7.39 -0.31 -11.60
N MET A 97 -8.34 -0.23 -12.52
CA MET A 97 -9.17 -1.37 -12.92
C MET A 97 -9.13 -1.55 -14.42
N GLY A 98 -8.95 -2.80 -14.86
CA GLY A 98 -8.95 -3.19 -16.27
C GLY A 98 -10.29 -3.77 -16.73
N LYS A 99 -10.30 -4.33 -17.95
CA LYS A 99 -11.46 -5.06 -18.51
C LYS A 99 -11.71 -6.40 -17.82
N ASP A 100 -10.70 -6.91 -17.11
CA ASP A 100 -10.75 -8.16 -16.36
C ASP A 100 -11.42 -8.00 -14.98
N TYR A 101 -11.96 -6.80 -14.68
CA TYR A 101 -12.57 -6.47 -13.39
C TYR A 101 -11.63 -6.68 -12.19
N LEU A 102 -10.32 -6.59 -12.44
CA LEU A 102 -9.28 -6.70 -11.43
C LEU A 102 -8.87 -5.31 -10.97
N LEU A 103 -9.19 -4.98 -9.72
CA LEU A 103 -8.82 -3.72 -9.08
C LEU A 103 -7.43 -3.86 -8.45
N LYS A 104 -6.44 -3.22 -9.05
CA LYS A 104 -5.06 -3.18 -8.57
C LYS A 104 -4.84 -1.97 -7.70
N ILE A 105 -4.17 -2.16 -6.57
CA ILE A 105 -3.82 -1.13 -5.58
C ILE A 105 -2.32 -1.22 -5.32
N ARG A 106 -1.62 -0.11 -5.55
CA ARG A 106 -0.17 0.00 -5.34
C ARG A 106 0.19 1.38 -4.78
N LEU A 107 1.33 1.48 -4.11
CA LEU A 107 1.93 2.77 -3.77
C LEU A 107 2.57 3.39 -5.03
N LEU A 108 2.40 4.69 -5.20
CA LEU A 108 3.03 5.47 -6.27
C LEU A 108 4.46 5.83 -5.93
N ASN A 109 4.67 6.31 -4.71
CA ASN A 109 5.97 6.56 -4.13
C ASN A 109 6.11 5.65 -2.92
N PRO A 110 6.52 4.38 -3.09
CA PRO A 110 6.89 3.58 -1.93
C PRO A 110 7.95 4.38 -1.17
N PRO A 111 7.82 4.60 0.16
CA PRO A 111 8.89 5.22 0.93
C PRO A 111 10.13 4.40 0.61
N ALA A 112 11.15 5.06 0.06
CA ALA A 112 12.34 4.40 -0.44
C ALA A 112 12.84 3.41 0.61
N LYS A 113 12.65 2.11 0.33
CA LYS A 113 13.34 0.99 0.95
C LYS A 113 13.43 1.03 2.49
N VAL A 114 12.35 0.63 3.17
CA VAL A 114 12.48 0.06 4.52
C VAL A 114 12.83 -1.43 4.35
N GLU A 115 14.06 -1.72 3.93
CA GLU A 115 14.69 -3.03 4.14
C GLU A 115 15.63 -2.90 5.34
N ALA A 116 15.48 -3.83 6.30
CA ALA A 116 16.19 -3.96 7.58
C ALA A 116 15.87 -2.83 8.57
N GLU A 117 15.46 -3.05 9.83
CA GLU A 117 15.96 -3.99 10.84
C GLU A 117 14.74 -4.47 11.68
N THR A 118 14.54 -5.77 11.95
CA THR A 118 15.08 -6.42 13.16
C THR A 118 15.04 -7.94 13.03
N GLU A 119 16.20 -8.57 12.82
CA GLU A 119 16.61 -9.75 13.59
C GLU A 119 18.14 -9.81 13.58
N LEU A 120 18.70 -10.11 14.75
CA LEU A 120 20.13 -10.31 15.08
C LEU A 120 20.90 -9.06 15.52
N GLU A 121 20.53 -8.59 16.71
CA GLU A 121 21.48 -8.03 17.66
C GLU A 121 22.37 -9.16 18.21
N ASN A 122 23.65 -9.09 17.80
CA ASN A 122 24.86 -9.35 18.59
C ASN A 122 25.62 -10.69 18.48
N SER A 123 26.90 -10.51 18.12
CA SER A 123 28.11 -11.32 18.40
C SER A 123 28.36 -12.62 17.63
N ASN A 124 29.04 -12.49 16.49
CA ASN A 124 30.20 -13.34 16.20
C ASN A 124 31.12 -12.69 15.17
N GLN A 125 32.09 -11.94 15.68
CA GLN A 125 33.24 -11.47 14.92
C GLN A 125 34.32 -12.56 14.99
N THR A 126 34.43 -13.39 13.95
CA THR A 126 35.52 -14.36 13.85
C THR A 126 36.07 -14.32 12.44
N GLN A 127 37.29 -13.78 12.28
CA GLN A 127 38.24 -14.13 11.20
C GLN A 127 39.69 -13.85 11.68
N PRO A 128 40.71 -14.59 11.22
CA PRO A 128 41.50 -15.45 12.14
C PRO A 128 43.05 -15.39 12.01
N LEU A 129 43.73 -16.06 12.97
CA LEU A 129 45.01 -16.80 12.93
C LEU A 129 46.32 -16.10 12.49
N ALA A 130 47.25 -15.89 13.43
CA ALA A 130 48.46 -16.72 13.62
C ALA A 130 49.64 -15.94 14.27
N ASP A 131 50.32 -16.63 15.19
CA ASP A 131 51.70 -16.45 15.65
C ASP A 131 52.11 -15.12 16.33
N THR A 132 52.11 -15.10 17.67
CA THR A 132 53.34 -15.32 18.47
C THR A 132 53.01 -15.30 19.97
N GLU A 133 53.21 -16.44 20.64
CA GLU A 133 53.54 -16.52 22.07
C GLU A 133 55.07 -16.35 22.26
N PRO A 134 55.63 -16.18 23.48
CA PRO A 134 55.05 -15.88 24.80
C PRO A 134 55.83 -14.81 25.62
N VAL A 135 55.37 -14.59 26.88
CA VAL A 135 56.15 -14.18 28.08
C VAL A 135 56.51 -12.67 28.15
N GLU A 136 56.26 -11.92 29.22
CA GLU A 136 56.86 -12.10 30.54
C GLU A 136 56.10 -11.38 31.66
N GLN A 137 56.25 -11.93 32.86
CA GLN A 137 55.67 -11.57 34.14
C GLN A 137 56.22 -10.23 34.63
N ASN A 138 55.40 -9.39 35.28
CA ASN A 138 55.94 -8.43 36.25
C ASN A 138 55.07 -8.39 37.51
N ALA A 139 55.57 -9.11 38.51
CA ALA A 139 55.26 -8.89 39.91
C ALA A 139 55.90 -7.57 40.40
N GLN A 140 55.48 -7.14 41.59
CA GLN A 140 55.83 -5.90 42.32
C GLN A 140 55.06 -4.68 41.82
N ILE A 141 54.36 -3.97 42.71
CA ILE A 141 54.98 -3.00 43.64
C ILE A 141 54.18 -2.96 44.98
N GLU A 142 54.90 -3.19 46.10
CA GLU A 142 54.59 -2.69 47.46
C GLU A 142 54.40 -1.15 47.39
N ILE A 143 53.63 -0.45 48.21
CA ILE A 143 53.99 0.08 49.54
C ILE A 143 52.79 0.96 49.95
N VAL A 144 52.28 0.85 51.19
CA VAL A 144 52.12 1.89 52.23
C VAL A 144 51.51 1.23 53.47
#